data_AF-A0A3N5F634-F1
#
_entry.id   AF-A0A3N5F634-F1
#
_cell.length_a   1.000
_cell.length_b   1.000
_cell.length_c   1.000
_cell.angle_alpha   90.00
_cell.angle_beta   90.00
_cell.angle_gamma   90.00
#
_symmetry.space_group_name_H-M   'P 1'
#
loop_
_entity.id
_entity.type
_entity.pdbx_description
1 polymer ?
#
loop_
_entity_poly.entity_id
_entity_poly.type
_entity_poly.pdbx_seq_one_letter_code
_entity_poly.pdbx_strand_id
1 'polypeptide(L)'
;MEYDENWQERYKDMIQTPKMALTSVRSGHRVFLGTGCGEPTVLVEALVKSAANLADVEIIQLLTKGDAPYVDKKYAESFKVNSFFISHNVREVFQEGRGDYTPILMSDIPRLFDSGQLPLDVALIQVTPPDARGKMSL
;
A
#
# COMPACT_ATOMS: atom_id res chain seq x y z
N MET A 1 10.88 -5.14 27.03
CA MET A 1 10.01 -5.68 25.96
C MET A 1 9.96 -7.17 26.16
N GLU A 2 8.84 -7.68 26.66
CA GLU A 2 8.56 -9.11 26.53
C GLU A 2 8.34 -9.42 25.05
N TYR A 3 8.92 -10.52 24.58
CA TYR A 3 8.70 -11.02 23.22
C TYR A 3 7.80 -12.25 23.30
N ASP A 4 6.96 -12.44 22.29
CA ASP A 4 6.10 -13.62 22.18
C ASP A 4 6.99 -14.84 21.88
N GLU A 5 7.15 -15.74 22.86
CA GLU A 5 7.98 -16.94 22.70
C GLU A 5 7.39 -17.92 21.66
N ASN A 6 6.10 -17.80 21.33
CA ASN A 6 5.37 -18.66 20.40
C ASN A 6 5.09 -17.96 19.05
N TRP A 7 5.84 -16.90 18.72
CA TRP A 7 5.60 -16.10 17.51
C TRP A 7 5.65 -16.95 16.22
N GLN A 8 6.45 -18.01 16.18
CA GLN A 8 6.59 -18.87 15.00
C GLN A 8 5.29 -19.62 14.67
N GLU A 9 4.52 -20.03 15.68
CA GLU A 9 3.24 -20.72 15.46
C GLU A 9 2.23 -19.77 14.84
N ARG A 10 2.10 -18.57 15.42
CA ARG A 10 1.24 -17.51 14.90
C ARG A 10 1.66 -17.06 13.50
N TYR A 11 2.97 -16.91 13.27
CA TYR A 11 3.50 -16.50 11.98
C TYR A 11 3.18 -17.53 10.90
N LYS A 12 3.28 -18.84 11.20
CA LYS A 12 2.91 -19.90 10.25
C LYS A 12 1.46 -19.77 9.78
N ASP A 13 0.53 -19.46 10.68
CA ASP A 13 -0.89 -19.29 10.35
C ASP A 13 -1.17 -18.01 9.54
N MET A 14 -0.28 -17.02 9.60
CA MET A 14 -0.37 -15.77 8.83
C MET A 14 0.24 -15.87 7.43
N ILE A 15 1.01 -16.93 7.12
CA ILE A 15 1.61 -17.10 5.80
C ILE A 15 0.51 -17.41 4.78
N GLN A 16 0.38 -16.53 3.79
CA GLN A 16 -0.61 -16.68 2.73
C GLN A 16 -0.02 -16.31 1.37
N THR A 17 -0.68 -16.75 0.30
CA THR A 17 -0.36 -16.29 -1.06
C THR A 17 -0.79 -14.83 -1.23
N PRO A 18 -0.14 -14.04 -2.12
CA PRO A 18 -0.53 -12.67 -2.41
C PRO A 18 -2.02 -12.52 -2.78
N LYS A 19 -2.55 -13.48 -3.54
CA LYS A 19 -3.97 -13.52 -3.92
C LYS A 19 -4.90 -13.63 -2.71
N MET A 20 -4.55 -14.49 -1.74
CA MET A 20 -5.35 -14.66 -0.53
C MET A 20 -5.24 -13.44 0.38
N ALA A 21 -4.03 -12.90 0.58
CA ALA A 21 -3.81 -11.72 1.41
C ALA A 21 -4.68 -10.53 0.98
N LEU A 22 -4.83 -10.34 -0.34
CA LEU A 22 -5.58 -9.22 -0.91
C LEU A 22 -7.09 -9.40 -0.92
N THR A 23 -7.62 -10.54 -0.48
CA THR A 23 -9.06 -10.66 -0.17
C THR A 23 -9.50 -9.72 0.96
N SER A 24 -8.54 -9.19 1.73
CA SER A 24 -8.76 -8.19 2.77
C SER A 24 -9.04 -6.79 2.21
N VAL A 25 -8.64 -6.50 0.97
CA VAL A 25 -8.92 -5.22 0.30
C VAL A 25 -10.34 -5.27 -0.26
N ARG A 26 -11.13 -4.22 0.01
CA ARG A 26 -12.51 -4.10 -0.46
C ARG A 26 -12.69 -2.77 -1.17
N SER A 27 -13.74 -2.67 -1.99
CA SER A 27 -14.14 -1.42 -2.64
C SER A 27 -14.29 -0.29 -1.62
N GLY A 28 -13.80 0.90 -1.96
CA GLY A 28 -13.80 2.07 -1.08
C GLY A 28 -12.68 2.12 -0.03
N HIS A 29 -11.83 1.09 0.07
CA HIS A 29 -10.71 1.11 1.02
C HIS A 29 -9.63 2.10 0.60
N ARG A 30 -8.98 2.71 1.59
CA ARG A 30 -7.69 3.40 1.46
C ARG A 30 -6.55 2.43 1.70
N VAL A 31 -5.72 2.23 0.68
CA VAL A 31 -4.59 1.31 0.68
C VAL A 31 -3.29 2.09 0.62
N PHE A 32 -2.51 2.07 1.69
CA PHE A 32 -1.17 2.64 1.70
C PHE A 32 -0.16 1.67 1.09
N LEU A 33 0.69 2.18 0.20
CA LEU A 33 1.81 1.42 -0.36
C LEU A 33 3.13 1.85 0.28
N GLY A 34 3.95 0.86 0.67
CA GLY A 34 5.33 1.07 1.09
C GLY A 34 6.10 1.93 0.08
N THR A 35 6.94 2.83 0.60
CA THR A 35 7.53 3.91 -0.20
C THR A 35 8.93 3.57 -0.71
N GLY A 36 9.31 4.14 -1.84
CA GLY A 36 10.63 4.01 -2.44
C GLY A 36 10.94 2.56 -2.80
N CYS A 37 12.10 2.08 -2.39
CA CYS A 37 12.49 0.68 -2.59
C CYS A 37 11.71 -0.31 -1.70
N GLY A 38 10.90 0.17 -0.76
CA GLY A 38 10.03 -0.65 0.09
C GLY A 38 8.65 -0.94 -0.51
N GLU A 39 8.40 -0.53 -1.76
CA GLU A 39 7.17 -0.87 -2.46
C GLU A 39 7.05 -2.39 -2.66
N PRO A 40 5.99 -3.03 -2.13
CA PRO A 40 5.83 -4.48 -2.24
C PRO A 40 5.26 -4.87 -3.61
N THR A 41 6.11 -4.92 -4.64
CA THR A 41 5.71 -5.13 -6.04
C THR A 41 4.85 -6.39 -6.25
N VAL A 42 5.16 -7.49 -5.56
CA VAL A 42 4.39 -8.74 -5.62
C VAL A 42 2.95 -8.56 -5.12
N LEU A 43 2.74 -7.75 -4.08
CA LEU A 43 1.40 -7.44 -3.58
C LEU A 43 0.70 -6.44 -4.51
N VAL A 44 1.42 -5.47 -5.06
CA VAL A 44 0.87 -4.51 -6.04
C VAL A 44 0.35 -5.25 -7.29
N GLU A 45 1.11 -6.19 -7.84
CA GLU A 45 0.67 -6.99 -8.98
C GLU A 45 -0.59 -7.80 -8.66
N ALA A 46 -0.66 -8.40 -7.48
CA ALA A 46 -1.81 -9.19 -7.06
C ALA A 46 -3.04 -8.29 -6.81
N LEU A 47 -2.84 -7.03 -6.41
CA LEU A 47 -3.91 -6.05 -6.21
C LEU A 47 -4.54 -5.70 -7.55
N VAL A 48 -3.71 -5.38 -8.53
CA VAL A 48 -4.17 -5.08 -9.89
C VAL A 48 -4.86 -6.28 -10.55
N LYS A 49 -4.38 -7.51 -10.32
CA LYS A 49 -5.07 -8.73 -10.78
C LYS A 49 -6.46 -8.92 -10.16
N SER A 50 -6.75 -8.26 -9.04
CA SER A 50 -8.04 -8.30 -8.35
C SER A 50 -8.96 -7.13 -8.73
N ALA A 51 -8.51 -6.21 -9.60
CA ALA A 51 -9.20 -4.97 -9.97
C ALA A 51 -10.66 -5.19 -10.41
N ALA A 52 -10.94 -6.26 -11.16
CA ALA A 52 -12.30 -6.55 -11.64
C ALA A 52 -13.34 -6.75 -10.51
N ASN A 53 -12.90 -7.00 -9.28
CA ASN A 53 -13.75 -7.16 -8.10
C ASN A 53 -13.71 -5.93 -7.16
N LEU A 54 -13.03 -4.86 -7.56
CA LEU A 54 -12.78 -3.67 -6.75
C LEU A 54 -13.27 -2.42 -7.48
N ALA A 55 -13.80 -1.48 -6.72
CA ALA A 55 -14.20 -0.15 -7.17
C ALA A 55 -13.78 0.88 -6.13
N ASP A 56 -13.38 2.08 -6.58
CA ASP A 56 -13.05 3.21 -5.70
C ASP A 56 -12.02 2.88 -4.59
N VAL A 57 -11.05 2.01 -4.86
CA VAL A 57 -9.92 1.80 -3.94
C VAL A 57 -8.96 2.98 -4.10
N GLU A 58 -8.73 3.71 -3.02
CA GLU A 58 -7.83 4.86 -3.02
C GLU A 58 -6.42 4.41 -2.62
N ILE A 59 -5.48 4.50 -3.56
CA ILE A 59 -4.06 4.19 -3.36
C ILE A 59 -3.38 5.42 -2.77
N ILE A 60 -2.96 5.31 -1.50
CA ILE A 60 -2.22 6.34 -0.78
C ILE A 60 -0.72 6.07 -0.92
N GLN A 61 0.03 7.04 -1.45
CA GLN A 61 1.47 6.87 -1.68
C GLN A 61 2.30 8.15 -1.49
N LEU A 62 3.61 7.97 -1.37
CA LEU A 62 4.62 9.03 -1.54
C LEU A 62 5.38 8.76 -2.84
N LEU A 63 6.64 8.35 -2.71
CA LEU A 63 7.54 8.04 -3.79
C LEU A 63 7.39 6.55 -4.07
N THR A 64 7.00 6.19 -5.28
CA THR A 64 7.00 4.79 -5.76
C THR A 64 8.16 4.61 -6.74
N LYS A 65 8.78 3.43 -6.70
CA LYS A 65 9.90 3.08 -7.59
C LYS A 65 9.54 1.97 -8.57
N GLY A 66 8.50 1.17 -8.30
CA GLY A 66 7.97 0.17 -9.20
C GLY A 66 7.19 0.77 -10.37
N ASP A 67 6.61 -0.09 -11.20
CA ASP A 67 5.95 0.33 -12.45
C ASP A 67 4.56 0.95 -12.23
N ALA A 68 4.08 0.98 -10.99
CA ALA A 68 2.78 1.55 -10.60
C ALA A 68 1.59 1.09 -11.48
N PRO A 69 1.40 -0.21 -11.76
CA PRO A 69 0.42 -0.69 -12.74
C PRO A 69 -1.04 -0.37 -12.40
N TYR A 70 -1.34 0.03 -11.16
CA TYR A 70 -2.67 0.47 -10.72
C TYR A 70 -3.09 1.81 -11.34
N VAL A 71 -2.16 2.59 -11.91
CA VAL A 71 -2.48 3.89 -12.54
C VAL A 71 -2.90 3.78 -14.00
N ASP A 72 -2.80 2.58 -14.56
CA ASP A 72 -3.08 2.28 -15.94
C ASP A 72 -4.57 2.53 -16.25
N LYS A 73 -4.90 3.15 -17.40
CA LYS A 73 -6.25 3.69 -17.67
C LYS A 73 -7.36 2.64 -17.56
N LYS A 74 -7.05 1.38 -17.89
CA LYS A 74 -7.97 0.24 -17.77
C LYS A 74 -8.41 -0.07 -16.34
N TYR A 75 -7.73 0.45 -15.31
CA TYR A 75 -8.09 0.25 -13.90
C TYR A 75 -8.62 1.50 -13.23
N ALA A 76 -8.93 2.57 -14.00
CA ALA A 76 -9.38 3.85 -13.45
C ALA A 76 -10.71 3.77 -12.65
N GLU A 77 -11.55 2.76 -12.93
CA GLU A 77 -12.77 2.51 -12.14
C GLU A 77 -12.47 1.79 -10.82
N SER A 78 -11.39 1.01 -10.78
CA SER A 78 -10.99 0.23 -9.61
C SER A 78 -10.11 1.02 -8.66
N PHE A 79 -9.19 1.82 -9.18
CA PHE A 79 -8.17 2.52 -8.41
C PHE A 79 -8.15 4.02 -8.69
N LYS A 80 -8.10 4.80 -7.62
CA LYS A 80 -7.78 6.22 -7.62
C LYS A 80 -6.48 6.42 -6.88
N VAL A 81 -5.60 7.28 -7.36
CA VAL A 81 -4.32 7.56 -6.68
C VAL A 81 -4.42 8.88 -5.95
N ASN A 82 -4.09 8.86 -4.66
CA ASN A 82 -3.83 10.05 -3.87
C ASN A 82 -2.36 10.03 -3.42
N SER A 83 -1.57 10.99 -3.92
CA SER A 83 -0.15 11.05 -3.61
C SER A 83 0.23 12.28 -2.79
N PHE A 84 1.12 12.08 -1.84
CA PHE A 84 1.81 13.15 -1.11
C PHE A 84 3.09 13.61 -1.83
N PHE A 85 3.57 12.86 -2.82
CA PHE A 85 4.73 13.23 -3.65
C PHE A 85 4.62 12.63 -5.06
N ILE A 86 4.66 13.46 -6.10
CA ILE A 86 4.52 12.97 -7.49
C ILE A 86 5.89 12.53 -8.04
N SER A 87 6.14 11.22 -8.01
CA SER A 87 7.29 10.60 -8.67
C SER A 87 7.14 10.54 -10.21
N HIS A 88 8.25 10.32 -10.91
CA HIS A 88 8.28 10.34 -12.38
C HIS A 88 7.34 9.30 -13.02
N ASN A 89 7.32 8.08 -12.49
CA ASN A 89 6.55 6.93 -12.98
C ASN A 89 5.02 7.12 -12.95
N VAL A 90 4.52 8.04 -12.13
CA VAL A 90 3.08 8.33 -12.01
C VAL A 90 2.70 9.73 -12.49
N ARG A 91 3.65 10.53 -12.94
CA ARG A 91 3.46 11.96 -13.23
C ARG A 91 2.38 12.23 -14.27
N GLU A 92 2.31 11.43 -15.31
CA GLU A 92 1.34 11.58 -16.41
C GLU A 92 -0.10 11.52 -15.89
N VAL A 93 -0.38 10.64 -14.94
CA VAL A 93 -1.72 10.44 -14.34
C VAL A 93 -2.23 11.73 -13.70
N PHE A 94 -1.35 12.49 -13.05
CA PHE A 94 -1.68 13.78 -12.45
C PHE A 94 -1.84 14.88 -13.50
N GLN A 95 -1.03 14.86 -14.56
CA GLN A 95 -1.16 15.81 -15.68
C GLN A 95 -2.47 15.62 -16.46
N GLU A 96 -2.96 14.37 -16.53
CA GLU A 96 -4.25 14.01 -17.10
C GLU A 96 -5.44 14.26 -16.15
N GLY A 97 -5.20 14.72 -14.92
CA GLY A 97 -6.25 14.99 -13.93
C GLY A 97 -6.92 13.73 -13.36
N ARG A 98 -6.26 12.56 -13.44
CA ARG A 98 -6.76 11.27 -12.94
C ARG A 98 -6.27 10.91 -11.53
N GLY A 99 -5.38 11.71 -10.96
CA GLY A 99 -4.81 11.50 -9.62
C GLY A 99 -4.97 12.73 -8.74
N ASP A 100 -5.18 12.50 -7.46
CA ASP A 100 -5.30 13.51 -6.41
C ASP A 100 -3.95 13.76 -5.75
N TYR A 101 -3.59 15.03 -5.57
CA TYR A 101 -2.35 15.40 -4.88
C TYR A 101 -2.68 16.06 -3.56
N THR A 102 -2.21 15.46 -2.45
CA THR A 102 -2.36 16.00 -1.10
C THR A 102 -1.06 16.69 -0.67
N PRO A 103 -0.97 18.03 -0.72
CA PRO A 103 0.24 18.74 -0.32
C PRO A 103 0.41 18.69 1.21
N ILE A 104 1.51 18.10 1.67
CA ILE A 104 1.85 18.04 3.10
C ILE A 104 3.37 17.94 3.29
N LEU A 105 3.87 18.42 4.44
CA LEU A 105 5.26 18.15 4.82
C LEU A 105 5.42 16.66 5.14
N MET A 106 6.53 16.07 4.68
CA MET A 106 6.76 14.64 4.88
C MET A 106 6.76 14.23 6.37
N SER A 107 7.25 15.12 7.24
CA SER A 107 7.25 14.94 8.69
C SER A 107 5.85 14.95 9.34
N ASP A 108 4.84 15.50 8.67
CA ASP A 108 3.47 15.60 9.18
C ASP A 108 2.58 14.41 8.77
N ILE A 109 3.02 13.59 7.81
CA ILE A 109 2.25 12.43 7.32
C ILE A 109 1.89 11.44 8.44
N PRO A 110 2.82 11.05 9.35
CA PRO A 110 2.45 10.15 10.45
C PRO A 110 1.29 10.70 11.29
N ARG A 111 1.34 12.00 11.62
CA ARG A 111 0.27 12.68 12.38
C ARG A 111 -1.06 12.72 11.61
N LEU A 112 -1.01 12.85 10.28
CA LEU A 112 -2.20 12.81 9.43
C LEU A 112 -2.94 11.46 9.55
N PHE A 113 -2.18 10.35 9.58
CA PHE A 113 -2.73 9.01 9.77
C PHE A 113 -3.20 8.80 11.23
N ASP A 114 -2.35 9.11 12.21
CA ASP A 114 -2.63 8.88 13.64
C ASP A 114 -3.84 9.68 14.15
N SER A 115 -4.06 10.88 13.61
CA SER A 115 -5.21 11.72 13.95
C SER A 115 -6.52 11.26 13.28
N GLY A 116 -6.46 10.32 12.34
CA GLY A 116 -7.61 9.86 11.57
C GLY A 116 -8.12 10.87 10.53
N GLN A 117 -7.35 11.93 10.23
CA GLN A 117 -7.68 12.88 9.17
C GLN A 117 -7.60 12.23 7.78
N LEU A 118 -6.68 11.28 7.60
CA LEU A 118 -6.65 10.39 6.45
C LEU A 118 -6.52 8.93 6.95
N PRO A 119 -7.63 8.27 7.32
CA PRO A 119 -7.58 6.93 7.89
C PRO A 119 -7.17 5.91 6.82
N LEU A 120 -6.38 4.91 7.20
CA LEU A 120 -5.94 3.84 6.31
C LEU A 120 -6.65 2.53 6.67
N ASP A 121 -7.17 1.82 5.68
CA ASP A 121 -7.81 0.53 5.89
C ASP A 121 -6.81 -0.62 5.76
N VAL A 122 -5.86 -0.51 4.82
CA VAL A 122 -4.84 -1.53 4.54
C VAL A 122 -3.49 -0.86 4.28
N ALA A 123 -2.42 -1.42 4.83
CA ALA A 123 -1.05 -1.05 4.47
C ALA A 123 -0.35 -2.26 3.84
N LEU A 124 0.15 -2.09 2.62
CA LEU A 124 0.98 -3.07 1.94
C LEU A 124 2.44 -2.64 2.12
N ILE A 125 3.21 -3.43 2.86
CA ILE A 125 4.60 -3.14 3.18
C ILE A 125 5.50 -4.33 2.82
N GLN A 126 6.73 -4.02 2.41
CA GLN A 126 7.80 -5.00 2.31
C GLN A 126 8.63 -4.97 3.60
N VAL A 127 9.03 -6.14 4.09
CA VAL A 127 9.81 -6.29 5.31
C VAL A 127 10.88 -7.38 5.16
N THR A 128 11.89 -7.37 6.02
CA THR A 128 12.80 -8.50 6.18
C THR A 128 12.08 -9.70 6.76
N PRO A 129 12.61 -10.93 6.59
CA PRO A 129 12.17 -12.06 7.39
C PRO A 129 12.29 -11.77 8.90
N PRO A 130 11.48 -12.42 9.76
CA PRO A 130 11.58 -12.25 11.20
C PRO A 130 12.96 -12.67 11.75
N ASP A 131 13.50 -11.91 12.69
CA ASP A 131 14.70 -12.25 13.46
C ASP A 131 14.42 -13.33 14.52
N ALA A 132 15.43 -13.72 15.31
CA ALA A 132 15.28 -14.73 16.36
C ALA A 132 14.21 -14.39 17.43
N ARG A 133 13.80 -13.12 17.53
CA ARG A 133 12.78 -12.62 18.47
C ARG A 133 11.46 -12.32 17.77
N GLY A 134 11.30 -12.73 16.51
CA GLY A 134 10.09 -12.49 15.74
C GLY A 134 9.93 -11.05 15.23
N LYS A 135 11.00 -10.23 15.26
CA LYS A 135 10.96 -8.86 14.76
C LYS A 135 11.37 -8.78 13.29
N MET A 136 10.64 -7.99 12.53
CA MET A 136 10.96 -7.67 11.14
C MET A 136 11.42 -6.21 11.05
N SER A 137 12.20 -5.88 10.02
CA SER A 137 12.51 -4.50 9.65
C SER A 137 11.72 -4.10 8.41
N LEU A 138 11.26 -2.85 8.38
CA LEU A 138 10.88 -2.15 7.14
C LEU A 138 12.11 -1.96 6.25
#